data_AF-Q8H1R4-F1
#
_entry.id   AF-Q8H1R4-F1
#
_cell.length_a   1.000
_cell.length_b   1.000
_cell.length_c   1.000
_cell.angle_alpha   90.00
_cell.angle_beta   90.00
_cell.angle_gamma   90.00
#
_symmetry.space_group_name_H-M   'P 1'
#
loop_
_entity.id
_entity.type
_entity.pdbx_description
1 polymer ?
#
loop_
_entity_poly.entity_id
_entity_poly.type
_entity_poly.pdbx_seq_one_letter_code
_entity_poly.pdbx_strand_id
1 'polypeptide(L)'
;MNGHCLFAASPPRLFPLRSISSSVSPSGSYRIKFSDNVAVECRNLCFSVSTRQGISVPILRDCSFRIPSGQLWMILGPNGCGKSTLLKILAGVVNPSSGTVFVEKPKNFVFQNPDHQVVMPTVEADVAFGLGKYHDMNQEEVKSRVIKALEAVGMRDYMQRPIQTLSGGQKQRIAIAGALAEACKVLLLDELTTFLDESDQMGVIKAVKDLINAKKGDVTALWVTHRLEELKYADGAVYMENGRVVRHGDAATISDFIKAKQSSYIDQIGS
;
A
#
# COMPACT_ATOMS: atom_id res chain seq x y z
N MET A 1 35.56 -8.60 -34.26
CA MET A 1 34.12 -8.41 -33.93
C MET A 1 34.04 -8.38 -32.41
N ASN A 2 34.24 -7.21 -31.83
CA ASN A 2 34.57 -7.07 -30.40
C ASN A 2 33.29 -6.86 -29.60
N GLY A 3 32.92 -7.86 -28.82
CA GLY A 3 31.95 -7.74 -27.73
C GLY A 3 32.59 -7.04 -26.55
N HIS A 4 32.09 -5.85 -26.22
CA HIS A 4 32.31 -5.22 -24.93
C HIS A 4 31.00 -5.29 -24.13
N CYS A 5 30.92 -6.29 -23.25
CA CYS A 5 29.92 -6.37 -22.21
C CYS A 5 30.48 -5.61 -20.99
N LEU A 6 29.98 -4.40 -20.75
CA LEU A 6 30.25 -3.61 -19.55
C LEU A 6 29.00 -3.66 -18.66
N PHE A 7 28.89 -4.70 -17.85
CA PHE A 7 28.00 -4.70 -16.68
C PHE A 7 28.79 -5.23 -15.48
N ALA A 8 29.40 -4.30 -14.77
CA ALA A 8 29.93 -4.50 -13.44
C ALA A 8 29.68 -3.22 -12.63
N ALA A 9 28.43 -3.01 -12.23
CA ALA A 9 28.07 -2.03 -11.21
C ALA A 9 27.50 -2.82 -10.03
N SER A 10 28.30 -2.94 -8.97
CA SER A 10 27.88 -3.51 -7.69
C SER A 10 26.71 -2.71 -7.13
N PRO A 11 25.63 -3.35 -6.64
CA PRO A 11 24.52 -2.61 -6.05
C PRO A 11 24.97 -1.95 -4.73
N PRO A 12 24.37 -0.80 -4.36
CA PRO A 12 24.68 -0.16 -3.09
C PRO A 12 24.25 -1.08 -1.94
N ARG A 13 25.07 -1.17 -0.89
CA ARG A 13 24.75 -1.91 0.34
C ARG A 13 23.56 -1.24 1.04
N LEU A 14 22.36 -1.68 0.75
CA LEU A 14 21.16 -1.37 1.53
C LEU A 14 21.03 -2.41 2.66
N PHE A 15 20.84 -1.88 3.87
CA PHE A 15 20.76 -2.65 5.12
C PHE A 15 19.77 -3.81 4.98
N PRO A 16 20.15 -5.05 5.39
CA PRO A 16 19.19 -6.13 5.47
C PRO A 16 18.15 -5.76 6.53
N LEU A 17 16.87 -5.85 6.17
CA LEU A 17 15.80 -5.94 7.16
C LEU A 17 16.16 -7.11 8.08
N ARG A 18 16.61 -6.81 9.30
CA ARG A 18 16.92 -7.81 10.32
C ARG A 18 15.70 -8.71 10.48
N SER A 19 15.83 -9.97 10.06
CA SER A 19 14.98 -11.05 10.53
C SER A 19 15.22 -11.16 12.04
N ILE A 20 14.34 -10.57 12.85
CA ILE A 20 14.33 -10.80 14.29
C ILE A 20 13.75 -12.20 14.49
N SER A 21 14.62 -13.20 14.62
CA SER A 21 14.29 -14.48 15.23
C SER A 21 14.06 -14.22 16.73
N SER A 22 12.80 -14.04 17.12
CA SER A 22 12.42 -14.09 18.52
C SER A 22 12.07 -15.54 18.86
N SER A 23 13.01 -16.19 19.55
CA SER A 23 12.74 -17.38 20.34
C SER A 23 11.87 -16.96 21.54
N VAL A 24 10.58 -17.28 21.50
CA VAL A 24 9.69 -17.18 22.66
C VAL A 24 9.09 -18.57 22.90
N SER A 25 9.30 -19.06 24.12
CA SER A 25 8.84 -20.35 24.65
C SER A 25 7.30 -20.51 24.58
N PRO A 26 6.78 -21.75 24.60
CA PRO A 26 5.38 -22.02 24.27
C PRO A 26 4.49 -21.80 25.49
N SER A 27 3.72 -20.73 25.49
CA SER A 27 2.57 -20.58 26.38
C SER A 27 1.37 -20.03 25.59
N GLY A 28 0.43 -20.93 25.28
CA GLY A 28 -0.95 -20.61 24.90
C GLY A 28 -1.15 -19.82 23.61
N SER A 29 -0.73 -20.35 22.46
CA SER A 29 -1.18 -19.80 21.17
C SER A 29 -2.64 -20.21 20.92
N TYR A 30 -3.57 -19.33 21.30
CA TYR A 30 -4.88 -19.28 20.67
C TYR A 30 -4.67 -19.06 19.17
N ARG A 31 -4.67 -20.14 18.38
CA ARG A 31 -4.78 -20.07 16.92
C ARG A 31 -6.15 -19.48 16.60
N ILE A 32 -6.21 -18.16 16.43
CA ILE A 32 -7.36 -17.50 15.84
C ILE A 32 -7.53 -18.09 14.44
N LYS A 33 -8.59 -18.88 14.23
CA LYS A 33 -9.05 -19.26 12.89
C LYS A 33 -9.52 -17.97 12.22
N PHE A 34 -8.66 -17.38 11.39
CA PHE A 34 -9.09 -16.35 10.46
C PHE A 34 -9.95 -17.03 9.38
N SER A 35 -11.15 -16.50 9.14
CA SER A 35 -12.03 -16.99 8.06
C SER A 35 -11.31 -16.87 6.72
N ASP A 36 -11.47 -17.86 5.83
CA ASP A 36 -10.73 -18.07 4.57
C ASP A 36 -10.79 -16.93 3.52
N ASN A 37 -11.25 -15.74 3.87
CA ASN A 37 -11.46 -14.64 2.92
C ASN A 37 -11.15 -13.24 3.48
N VAL A 38 -10.18 -13.13 4.40
CA VAL A 38 -9.77 -11.85 5.01
C VAL A 38 -8.32 -11.57 4.69
N ALA A 39 -8.03 -10.42 4.10
CA ALA A 39 -6.67 -9.99 3.76
C ALA A 39 -6.07 -9.07 4.84
N VAL A 40 -6.88 -8.25 5.51
CA VAL A 40 -6.44 -7.37 6.60
C VAL A 40 -7.47 -7.40 7.73
N GLU A 41 -6.99 -7.54 8.96
CA GLU A 41 -7.80 -7.41 10.16
C GLU A 41 -7.05 -6.67 11.27
N CYS A 42 -7.72 -5.66 11.84
CA CYS A 42 -7.29 -4.96 13.05
C CYS A 42 -8.31 -5.19 14.16
N ARG A 43 -7.85 -5.48 15.37
CA ARG A 43 -8.71 -5.54 16.57
C ARG A 43 -8.11 -4.68 17.67
N ASN A 44 -8.91 -3.72 18.15
CA ASN A 44 -8.61 -2.82 19.26
C ASN A 44 -7.23 -2.17 19.18
N LEU A 45 -6.85 -1.76 17.97
CA LEU A 45 -5.51 -1.26 17.68
C LEU A 45 -5.31 0.14 18.28
N CYS A 46 -4.31 0.28 19.14
CA CYS A 46 -3.89 1.58 19.67
C CYS A 46 -2.42 1.83 19.34
N PHE A 47 -2.08 3.10 19.15
CA PHE A 47 -0.71 3.52 18.94
C PHE A 47 -0.49 4.94 19.45
N SER A 48 0.57 5.12 20.23
CA SER A 48 1.00 6.42 20.74
C SER A 48 2.45 6.69 20.38
N VAL A 49 2.76 7.96 20.12
CA VAL A 49 4.14 8.44 19.92
C VAL A 49 4.58 9.20 21.14
N SER A 50 5.78 8.93 21.63
CA SER A 50 6.39 9.72 22.71
C SER A 50 7.04 10.99 22.15
N THR A 51 6.68 12.15 22.69
CA THR A 51 7.38 13.40 22.38
C THR A 51 8.79 13.40 22.99
N ARG A 52 9.63 14.36 22.58
CA ARG A 52 10.96 14.56 23.19
C ARG A 52 10.91 14.80 24.70
N GLN A 53 9.77 15.25 25.23
CA GLN A 53 9.54 15.49 26.66
C GLN A 53 9.00 14.25 27.38
N GLY A 54 8.91 13.09 26.70
CA GLY A 54 8.36 11.86 27.27
C GLY A 54 6.83 11.82 27.35
N ILE A 55 6.14 12.82 26.80
CA ILE A 55 4.67 12.85 26.79
C ILE A 55 4.16 11.87 25.73
N SER A 56 3.32 10.93 26.13
CA SER A 56 2.68 9.98 25.22
C SER A 56 1.49 10.64 24.51
N VAL A 57 1.57 10.77 23.18
CA VAL A 57 0.52 11.35 22.34
C VAL A 57 -0.20 10.23 21.59
N PRO A 58 -1.49 9.96 21.88
CA PRO A 58 -2.25 8.91 21.22
C PRO A 58 -2.63 9.30 19.80
N ILE A 59 -2.13 8.54 18.82
CA ILE A 59 -2.41 8.71 17.39
C ILE A 59 -3.53 7.80 16.93
N LEU A 60 -3.53 6.53 17.35
CA LEU A 60 -4.60 5.57 17.10
C LEU A 60 -5.24 5.12 18.42
N ARG A 61 -6.57 5.03 18.43
CA ARG A 61 -7.40 4.81 19.60
C ARG A 61 -8.44 3.74 19.24
N ASP A 62 -8.20 2.49 19.64
CA ASP A 62 -9.16 1.41 19.52
C ASP A 62 -9.70 1.19 18.09
N CYS A 63 -8.80 1.16 17.10
CA CYS A 63 -9.16 0.93 15.71
C CYS A 63 -9.44 -0.55 15.45
N SER A 64 -10.67 -0.87 15.03
CA SER A 64 -11.09 -2.22 14.65
C SER A 64 -11.78 -2.21 13.29
N PHE A 65 -11.35 -3.07 12.37
CA PHE A 65 -11.94 -3.24 11.04
C PHE A 65 -11.42 -4.52 10.37
N ARG A 66 -12.13 -4.99 9.34
CA ARG A 66 -11.74 -6.12 8.48
C ARG A 66 -11.88 -5.76 7.01
N ILE A 67 -10.97 -6.28 6.20
CA ILE A 67 -10.94 -6.11 4.75
C ILE A 67 -10.97 -7.50 4.11
N PRO A 68 -11.99 -7.79 3.28
CA PRO A 68 -12.05 -9.03 2.51
C PRO A 68 -10.88 -9.17 1.54
N SER A 69 -10.47 -10.41 1.26
CA SER A 69 -9.45 -10.67 0.24
C SER A 69 -9.99 -10.37 -1.16
N GLY A 70 -9.08 -9.95 -2.05
CA GLY A 70 -9.37 -9.79 -3.47
C GLY A 70 -10.06 -8.49 -3.87
N GLN A 71 -10.08 -7.49 -2.99
CA GLN A 71 -10.81 -6.23 -3.19
C GLN A 71 -9.90 -5.00 -3.13
N LEU A 72 -10.34 -3.90 -3.73
CA LEU A 72 -9.78 -2.57 -3.52
C LEU A 72 -10.55 -1.88 -2.39
N TRP A 73 -9.88 -1.67 -1.27
CA TRP A 73 -10.40 -0.92 -0.13
C TRP A 73 -9.67 0.39 0.08
N MET A 74 -10.37 1.39 0.60
CA MET A 74 -9.78 2.68 0.94
C MET A 74 -9.83 2.99 2.43
N ILE A 75 -8.82 3.69 2.95
CA ILE A 75 -8.86 4.34 4.26
C ILE A 75 -9.00 5.84 4.01
N LEU A 76 -10.11 6.40 4.48
CA LEU A 76 -10.50 7.79 4.32
C LEU A 76 -10.57 8.51 5.66
N GLY A 77 -10.49 9.83 5.63
CA GLY A 77 -10.61 10.65 6.83
C GLY A 77 -9.83 11.96 6.71
N PRO A 78 -10.05 12.92 7.63
CA PRO A 78 -9.34 14.20 7.65
C PRO A 78 -7.82 14.04 7.73
N ASN A 79 -7.09 15.08 7.35
CA ASN A 79 -5.64 15.12 7.52
C ASN A 79 -5.28 15.06 9.01
N GLY A 80 -4.21 14.34 9.34
CA GLY A 80 -3.76 14.17 10.73
C GLY A 80 -4.57 13.17 11.57
N CYS A 81 -5.62 12.51 11.03
CA CYS A 81 -6.42 11.56 11.81
C CYS A 81 -5.75 10.19 12.06
N GLY A 82 -4.56 9.95 11.50
CA GLY A 82 -3.77 8.73 11.73
C GLY A 82 -3.74 7.70 10.58
N LYS A 83 -4.27 8.00 9.38
CA LYS A 83 -4.36 7.05 8.25
C LYS A 83 -3.01 6.45 7.85
N SER A 84 -2.01 7.28 7.54
CA SER A 84 -0.66 6.80 7.17
C SER A 84 0.03 6.10 8.34
N THR A 85 -0.25 6.48 9.59
CA THR A 85 0.26 5.76 10.77
C THR A 85 -0.34 4.36 10.87
N LEU A 86 -1.65 4.23 10.65
CA LEU A 86 -2.31 2.93 10.57
C LEU A 86 -1.70 2.07 9.44
N LEU A 87 -1.50 2.65 8.26
CA LEU A 87 -0.91 1.93 7.13
C LEU A 87 0.54 1.48 7.42
N LYS A 88 1.35 2.30 8.09
CA LYS A 88 2.71 1.92 8.54
C LYS A 88 2.70 0.76 9.54
N ILE A 89 1.71 0.71 10.42
CA ILE A 89 1.54 -0.42 11.35
C ILE A 89 1.14 -1.68 10.57
N LEU A 90 0.20 -1.57 9.62
CA LEU A 90 -0.18 -2.69 8.75
C LEU A 90 1.00 -3.20 7.91
N ALA A 91 1.87 -2.30 7.45
CA ALA A 91 3.10 -2.65 6.74
C ALA A 91 4.13 -3.37 7.63
N GLY A 92 4.01 -3.28 8.96
CA GLY A 92 4.98 -3.79 9.90
C GLY A 92 6.21 -2.88 10.07
N VAL A 93 6.10 -1.61 9.65
CA VAL A 93 7.15 -0.59 9.84
C VAL A 93 7.19 -0.11 11.29
N VAL A 94 6.04 -0.09 11.96
CA VAL A 94 5.90 0.33 13.35
C VAL A 94 5.02 -0.68 14.10
N ASN A 95 5.38 -1.01 15.34
CA ASN A 95 4.56 -1.88 16.18
C ASN A 95 3.46 -1.08 16.89
N PRO A 96 2.23 -1.62 17.01
CA PRO A 96 1.19 -0.99 17.79
C PRO A 96 1.53 -1.01 19.29
N SER A 97 0.94 -0.08 20.05
CA SER A 97 1.05 -0.06 21.51
C SER A 97 0.16 -1.11 22.17
N SER A 98 -0.99 -1.42 21.57
CA SER A 98 -1.87 -2.52 21.97
C SER A 98 -2.77 -2.96 20.81
N GLY A 99 -3.46 -4.09 20.99
CA GLY A 99 -4.34 -4.67 19.98
C GLY A 99 -3.61 -5.65 19.07
N THR A 100 -4.33 -6.20 18.10
CA THR A 100 -3.80 -7.22 17.18
C THR A 100 -3.96 -6.79 15.73
N VAL A 101 -2.95 -7.11 14.93
CA VAL A 101 -2.93 -6.86 13.49
C VAL A 101 -2.68 -8.18 12.76
N PHE A 102 -3.51 -8.45 11.76
CA PHE A 102 -3.32 -9.49 10.78
C PHE A 102 -3.30 -8.85 9.39
N VAL A 103 -2.29 -9.20 8.60
CA VAL A 103 -2.18 -8.84 7.18
C VAL A 103 -1.67 -10.08 6.46
N GLU A 104 -2.40 -10.51 5.44
CA GLU A 104 -2.03 -11.63 4.59
C GLU A 104 -0.66 -11.37 3.95
N LYS A 105 0.17 -12.41 3.89
CA LYS A 105 1.54 -12.36 3.37
C LYS A 105 1.64 -13.16 2.07
N PRO A 106 2.54 -12.80 1.13
CA PRO A 106 3.41 -11.61 1.16
C PRO A 106 2.64 -10.29 0.99
N LYS A 107 3.17 -9.21 1.58
CA LYS A 107 2.61 -7.86 1.48
C LYS A 107 3.66 -6.88 1.00
N ASN A 108 3.27 -5.85 0.27
CA ASN A 108 4.14 -4.76 -0.14
C ASN A 108 3.53 -3.39 0.15
N PHE A 109 4.39 -2.38 0.24
CA PHE A 109 4.03 -1.01 0.56
C PHE A 109 4.56 -0.07 -0.52
N VAL A 110 3.68 0.77 -1.06
CA VAL A 110 4.02 1.80 -2.06
C VAL A 110 3.82 3.16 -1.40
N PHE A 111 4.88 3.96 -1.38
CA PHE A 111 4.90 5.27 -0.74
C PHE A 111 4.21 6.34 -1.60
N GLN A 112 3.93 7.46 -0.95
CA GLN A 112 3.27 8.62 -1.54
C GLN A 112 4.07 9.30 -2.65
N ASN A 113 5.37 9.50 -2.44
CA ASN A 113 6.20 10.25 -3.39
C ASN A 113 6.82 9.28 -4.42
N PRO A 114 6.48 9.39 -5.71
CA PRO A 114 7.05 8.54 -6.75
C PRO A 114 8.56 8.73 -6.90
N ASP A 115 9.06 9.96 -6.78
CA ASP A 115 10.48 10.28 -7.01
C ASP A 115 11.40 9.68 -5.95
N HIS A 116 10.87 9.38 -4.77
CA HIS A 116 11.63 8.77 -3.67
C HIS A 116 11.68 7.24 -3.74
N GLN A 117 10.99 6.62 -4.70
CA GLN A 117 10.85 5.16 -4.77
C GLN A 117 11.61 4.50 -5.91
N VAL A 118 11.83 5.23 -6.99
CA VAL A 118 12.63 4.75 -8.12
C VAL A 118 14.11 4.87 -7.81
N VAL A 119 14.83 3.77 -8.00
CA VAL A 119 16.24 3.60 -7.63
C VAL A 119 17.10 3.30 -8.85
N MET A 120 16.52 2.69 -9.87
CA MET A 120 17.25 2.23 -11.06
C MET A 120 17.09 3.16 -12.26
N PRO A 121 18.01 3.10 -13.25
CA PRO A 121 18.00 4.02 -14.38
C PRO A 121 16.89 3.73 -15.39
N THR A 122 16.47 2.47 -15.54
CA THR A 122 15.45 2.05 -16.52
C THR A 122 14.28 1.38 -15.81
N VAL A 123 13.10 1.47 -16.45
CA VAL A 123 11.86 0.88 -15.92
C VAL A 123 12.00 -0.61 -15.62
N GLU A 124 12.56 -1.38 -16.56
CA GLU A 124 12.80 -2.81 -16.36
C GLU A 124 13.67 -3.09 -15.14
N ALA A 125 14.79 -2.36 -15.01
CA ALA A 125 15.74 -2.56 -13.93
C ALA A 125 15.12 -2.23 -12.57
N ASP A 126 14.26 -1.21 -12.50
CA ASP A 126 13.61 -0.79 -11.26
C ASP A 126 12.57 -1.81 -10.79
N VAL A 127 11.73 -2.30 -11.69
CA VAL A 127 10.77 -3.37 -11.37
C VAL A 127 11.50 -4.67 -11.02
N ALA A 128 12.61 -4.96 -11.69
CA ALA A 128 13.43 -6.14 -11.39
C ALA A 128 14.19 -6.03 -10.06
N PHE A 129 14.41 -4.82 -9.54
CA PHE A 129 15.25 -4.59 -8.36
C PHE A 129 14.76 -5.38 -7.15
N GLY A 130 13.44 -5.32 -6.87
CA GLY A 130 12.82 -6.05 -5.76
C GLY A 130 12.93 -7.58 -5.86
N LEU A 131 13.12 -8.11 -7.07
CA LEU A 131 13.29 -9.54 -7.33
C LEU A 131 14.69 -10.05 -6.97
N GLY A 132 15.69 -9.17 -6.86
CA GLY A 132 17.08 -9.55 -6.57
C GLY A 132 17.28 -10.27 -5.23
N LYS A 133 16.28 -10.22 -4.32
CA LYS A 133 16.30 -10.96 -3.05
C LYS A 133 16.01 -12.46 -3.20
N TYR A 134 15.52 -12.91 -4.35
CA TYR A 134 15.20 -14.32 -4.61
C TYR A 134 16.36 -14.98 -5.35
N HIS A 135 17.20 -15.71 -4.60
CA HIS A 135 18.41 -16.34 -5.14
C HIS A 135 18.14 -17.47 -6.14
N ASP A 136 16.94 -18.06 -6.09
CA ASP A 136 16.57 -19.21 -6.92
C ASP A 136 15.94 -18.80 -8.26
N MET A 137 15.75 -17.50 -8.53
CA MET A 137 15.18 -17.03 -9.79
C MET A 137 16.24 -16.87 -10.87
N ASN A 138 16.00 -17.49 -12.03
CA ASN A 138 16.80 -17.26 -13.23
C ASN A 138 16.35 -15.97 -13.95
N GLN A 139 17.16 -15.54 -14.93
CA GLN A 139 16.92 -14.31 -15.69
C GLN A 139 15.60 -14.33 -16.49
N GLU A 140 15.20 -15.50 -17.00
CA GLU A 140 13.95 -15.65 -17.75
C GLU A 140 12.73 -15.46 -16.85
N GLU A 141 12.75 -16.00 -15.64
CA GLU A 141 11.69 -15.83 -14.64
C GLU A 141 11.60 -14.38 -14.18
N VAL A 142 12.74 -13.73 -13.91
CA VAL A 142 12.78 -12.29 -13.57
C VAL A 142 12.13 -11.48 -14.67
N LYS A 143 12.56 -11.68 -15.93
CA LYS A 143 12.03 -10.97 -17.09
C LYS A 143 10.54 -11.23 -17.28
N SER A 144 10.09 -12.47 -17.13
CA SER A 144 8.68 -12.87 -17.21
C SER A 144 7.83 -12.14 -16.16
N ARG A 145 8.30 -12.05 -14.91
CA ARG A 145 7.62 -11.33 -13.83
C ARG A 145 7.55 -9.83 -14.07
N VAL A 146 8.66 -9.22 -14.48
CA VAL A 146 8.73 -7.80 -14.79
C VAL A 146 7.74 -7.45 -15.89
N ILE A 147 7.73 -8.22 -16.98
CA ILE A 147 6.80 -8.02 -18.10
C ILE A 147 5.35 -8.10 -17.61
N LYS A 148 4.97 -9.16 -16.88
CA LYS A 148 3.60 -9.33 -16.38
C LYS A 148 3.19 -8.20 -15.43
N ALA A 149 4.11 -7.73 -14.59
CA ALA A 149 3.83 -6.63 -13.67
C ALA A 149 3.64 -5.31 -14.42
N LEU A 150 4.48 -5.01 -15.41
CA LEU A 150 4.36 -3.82 -16.25
C LEU A 150 3.08 -3.84 -17.11
N GLU A 151 2.69 -4.99 -17.64
CA GLU A 151 1.40 -5.15 -18.34
C GLU A 151 0.22 -4.84 -17.43
N ALA A 152 0.24 -5.34 -16.19
CA ALA A 152 -0.85 -5.14 -15.24
C ALA A 152 -1.10 -3.67 -14.88
N VAL A 153 -0.10 -2.79 -15.05
CA VAL A 153 -0.21 -1.35 -14.82
C VAL A 153 -0.18 -0.50 -16.10
N GLY A 154 -0.22 -1.14 -17.27
CA GLY A 154 -0.22 -0.46 -18.57
C GLY A 154 1.11 0.25 -18.92
N MET A 155 2.25 -0.29 -18.48
CA MET A 155 3.57 0.30 -18.66
C MET A 155 4.55 -0.59 -19.43
N ARG A 156 4.07 -1.65 -20.11
CA ARG A 156 4.92 -2.57 -20.88
C ARG A 156 5.78 -1.86 -21.93
N ASP A 157 5.21 -0.94 -22.69
CA ASP A 157 5.92 -0.24 -23.78
C ASP A 157 7.00 0.74 -23.27
N TYR A 158 7.04 0.98 -21.96
CA TYR A 158 7.99 1.87 -21.30
C TYR A 158 9.19 1.11 -20.72
N MET A 159 9.24 -0.21 -20.85
CA MET A 159 10.21 -1.08 -20.18
C MET A 159 11.68 -0.64 -20.36
N GLN A 160 12.04 -0.13 -21.54
CA GLN A 160 13.40 0.34 -21.87
C GLN A 160 13.60 1.85 -21.65
N ARG A 161 12.56 2.59 -21.25
CA ARG A 161 12.69 4.04 -21.07
C ARG A 161 13.52 4.38 -19.82
N PRO A 162 14.32 5.45 -19.86
CA PRO A 162 14.94 5.99 -18.67
C PRO A 162 13.88 6.57 -17.72
N ILE A 163 13.95 6.21 -16.44
CA ILE A 163 12.92 6.56 -15.46
C ILE A 163 12.78 8.06 -15.27
N GLN A 164 13.88 8.82 -15.35
CA GLN A 164 13.81 10.29 -15.21
C GLN A 164 12.94 10.97 -16.29
N THR A 165 12.61 10.28 -17.37
CA THR A 165 11.76 10.81 -18.46
C THR A 165 10.25 10.61 -18.22
N LEU A 166 9.87 9.88 -17.18
CA LEU A 166 8.48 9.54 -16.88
C LEU A 166 7.75 10.65 -16.12
N SER A 167 6.44 10.77 -16.35
CA SER A 167 5.56 11.59 -15.50
C SER A 167 5.46 11.03 -14.07
N GLY A 168 4.99 11.84 -13.14
CA GLY A 168 4.75 11.39 -11.76
C GLY A 168 3.82 10.18 -11.69
N GLY A 169 2.71 10.20 -12.44
CA GLY A 169 1.76 9.08 -12.46
C GLY A 169 2.30 7.84 -13.15
N GLN A 170 3.19 8.00 -14.14
CA GLN A 170 3.93 6.87 -14.72
C GLN A 170 4.88 6.24 -13.71
N LYS A 171 5.68 7.05 -12.99
CA LYS A 171 6.57 6.55 -11.93
C LYS A 171 5.79 5.84 -10.83
N GLN A 172 4.61 6.35 -10.47
CA GLN A 172 3.74 5.71 -9.48
C GLN A 172 3.26 4.32 -9.94
N ARG A 173 2.90 4.19 -11.23
CA ARG A 173 2.56 2.90 -11.84
C ARG A 173 3.75 1.93 -11.85
N ILE A 174 4.97 2.43 -12.08
CA ILE A 174 6.19 1.60 -11.97
C ILE A 174 6.40 1.10 -10.53
N ALA A 175 6.22 1.95 -9.52
CA ALA A 175 6.34 1.54 -8.13
C ALA A 175 5.32 0.43 -7.76
N ILE A 176 4.09 0.53 -8.28
CA ILE A 176 3.07 -0.54 -8.15
C ILE A 176 3.54 -1.82 -8.87
N ALA A 177 4.09 -1.72 -10.08
CA ALA A 177 4.61 -2.87 -10.81
C ALA A 177 5.76 -3.57 -10.04
N GLY A 178 6.68 -2.81 -9.45
CA GLY A 178 7.74 -3.35 -8.61
C GLY A 178 7.18 -4.18 -7.44
N ALA A 179 6.20 -3.63 -6.72
CA ALA A 179 5.52 -4.33 -5.64
C ALA A 179 4.82 -5.63 -6.09
N LEU A 180 4.26 -5.63 -7.31
CA LEU A 180 3.57 -6.79 -7.90
C LEU A 180 4.50 -7.87 -8.41
N ALA A 181 5.67 -7.49 -8.95
CA ALA A 181 6.65 -8.44 -9.45
C ALA A 181 7.07 -9.42 -8.34
N GLU A 182 7.13 -8.92 -7.10
CA GLU A 182 7.39 -9.71 -5.89
C GLU A 182 6.23 -10.63 -5.45
N ALA A 183 5.17 -10.73 -6.24
CA ALA A 183 4.00 -11.59 -6.01
C ALA A 183 3.28 -11.32 -4.67
N CYS A 184 3.07 -10.05 -4.31
CA CYS A 184 2.32 -9.67 -3.11
C CYS A 184 0.84 -10.11 -3.19
N LYS A 185 0.29 -10.52 -2.04
CA LYS A 185 -1.14 -10.76 -1.81
C LYS A 185 -1.85 -9.50 -1.30
N VAL A 186 -1.13 -8.66 -0.56
CA VAL A 186 -1.64 -7.36 -0.08
C VAL A 186 -0.75 -6.22 -0.55
N LEU A 187 -1.36 -5.22 -1.17
CA LEU A 187 -0.72 -3.99 -1.63
C LEU A 187 -1.22 -2.82 -0.78
N LEU A 188 -0.33 -2.26 0.04
CA LEU A 188 -0.60 -1.10 0.89
C LEU A 188 -0.14 0.18 0.17
N LEU A 189 -1.05 1.14 -0.03
CA LEU A 189 -0.84 2.31 -0.88
C LEU A 189 -1.07 3.59 -0.06
N ASP A 190 -0.04 4.43 0.08
CA ASP A 190 -0.13 5.66 0.90
C ASP A 190 -0.30 6.90 0.01
N GLU A 191 -1.52 7.39 -0.16
CA GLU A 191 -1.84 8.67 -0.81
C GLU A 191 -1.22 8.89 -2.21
N LEU A 192 -1.24 7.86 -3.06
CA LEU A 192 -0.49 7.84 -4.33
C LEU A 192 -0.81 8.98 -5.32
N THR A 193 -1.95 9.63 -5.14
CA THR A 193 -2.51 10.66 -6.03
C THR A 193 -2.22 12.08 -5.56
N THR A 194 -1.64 12.28 -4.37
CA THR A 194 -1.50 13.61 -3.76
C THR A 194 -0.69 14.59 -4.61
N PHE A 195 0.36 14.13 -5.30
CA PHE A 195 1.27 14.98 -6.09
C PHE A 195 1.05 14.89 -7.60
N LEU A 196 -0.10 14.34 -8.03
CA LEU A 196 -0.39 14.07 -9.43
C LEU A 196 -1.45 15.02 -9.98
N ASP A 197 -1.36 15.34 -11.26
CA ASP A 197 -2.48 15.96 -11.99
C ASP A 197 -3.64 14.97 -12.16
N GLU A 198 -4.85 15.46 -12.45
CA GLU A 198 -6.06 14.64 -12.54
C GLU A 198 -5.93 13.47 -13.55
N SER A 199 -5.23 13.68 -14.66
CA SER A 199 -5.07 12.66 -15.69
C SER A 199 -4.16 11.52 -15.20
N ASP A 200 -3.08 11.86 -14.51
CA ASP A 200 -2.17 10.92 -13.89
C ASP A 200 -2.83 10.20 -12.70
N GLN A 201 -3.60 10.92 -11.87
CA GLN A 201 -4.39 10.31 -10.78
C GLN A 201 -5.33 9.23 -11.30
N MET A 202 -6.09 9.55 -12.35
CA MET A 202 -7.01 8.62 -12.99
C MET A 202 -6.29 7.42 -13.59
N GLY A 203 -5.12 7.63 -14.19
CA GLY A 203 -4.28 6.55 -14.71
C GLY A 203 -3.82 5.59 -13.61
N VAL A 204 -3.42 6.09 -12.45
CA VAL A 204 -2.98 5.27 -11.31
C VAL A 204 -4.16 4.50 -10.71
N ILE A 205 -5.29 5.15 -10.45
CA ILE A 205 -6.47 4.50 -9.86
C ILE A 205 -6.97 3.39 -10.78
N LYS A 206 -7.05 3.67 -12.08
CA LYS A 206 -7.46 2.67 -13.07
C LYS A 206 -6.50 1.48 -13.11
N ALA A 207 -5.19 1.73 -13.09
CA ALA A 207 -4.20 0.65 -13.06
C ALA A 207 -4.37 -0.27 -11.84
N VAL A 208 -4.60 0.28 -10.65
CA VAL A 208 -4.86 -0.53 -9.45
C VAL A 208 -6.16 -1.32 -9.58
N LYS A 209 -7.24 -0.71 -10.08
CA LYS A 209 -8.52 -1.40 -10.25
C LYS A 209 -8.44 -2.53 -11.28
N ASP A 210 -7.84 -2.26 -12.44
CA ASP A 210 -7.68 -3.22 -13.52
C ASP A 210 -6.82 -4.41 -13.07
N LEU A 211 -5.75 -4.13 -12.31
CA LEU A 211 -4.94 -5.14 -11.64
C LEU A 211 -5.76 -6.06 -10.73
N ILE A 212 -6.55 -5.50 -9.80
CA ILE A 212 -7.32 -6.28 -8.83
C ILE A 212 -8.32 -7.19 -9.56
N ASN A 213 -9.00 -6.64 -10.58
CA ASN A 213 -9.92 -7.39 -11.43
C ASN A 213 -9.22 -8.52 -12.19
N ALA A 214 -8.07 -8.25 -12.81
CA ALA A 214 -7.32 -9.23 -13.60
C ALA A 214 -6.78 -10.38 -12.76
N LYS A 215 -6.50 -10.14 -11.47
CA LYS A 215 -5.97 -11.13 -10.53
C LYS A 215 -7.03 -12.01 -9.89
N LYS A 216 -8.32 -11.87 -10.24
CA LYS A 216 -9.42 -12.75 -9.80
C LYS A 216 -9.41 -13.05 -8.29
N GLY A 217 -9.11 -12.04 -7.48
CA GLY A 217 -9.08 -12.14 -6.02
C GLY A 217 -7.74 -12.52 -5.39
N ASP A 218 -6.68 -12.75 -6.19
CA ASP A 218 -5.35 -13.07 -5.65
C ASP A 218 -4.65 -11.89 -4.98
N VAL A 219 -5.04 -10.66 -5.29
CA VAL A 219 -4.42 -9.44 -4.77
C VAL A 219 -5.50 -8.58 -4.12
N THR A 220 -5.19 -8.06 -2.94
CA THR A 220 -5.99 -7.07 -2.22
C THR A 220 -5.23 -5.76 -2.17
N ALA A 221 -5.87 -4.64 -2.47
CA ALA A 221 -5.28 -3.31 -2.34
C ALA A 221 -5.94 -2.54 -1.20
N LEU A 222 -5.13 -1.94 -0.34
CA LEU A 222 -5.57 -1.02 0.70
C LEU A 222 -4.94 0.35 0.51
N TRP A 223 -5.76 1.31 0.11
CA TRP A 223 -5.33 2.64 -0.31
C TRP A 223 -5.75 3.71 0.69
N VAL A 224 -4.77 4.38 1.32
CA VAL A 224 -5.01 5.58 2.13
C VAL A 224 -5.18 6.79 1.23
N THR A 225 -6.28 7.50 1.37
CA THR A 225 -6.52 8.76 0.65
C THR A 225 -7.38 9.71 1.50
N HIS A 226 -7.33 10.99 1.19
CA HIS A 226 -8.25 11.99 1.74
C HIS A 226 -9.25 12.50 0.71
N ARG A 227 -9.17 12.00 -0.54
CA ARG A 227 -9.98 12.41 -1.69
C ARG A 227 -11.22 11.54 -1.79
N LEU A 228 -12.39 12.11 -1.55
CA LEU A 228 -13.66 11.38 -1.58
C LEU A 228 -14.02 10.92 -3.00
N GLU A 229 -13.60 11.68 -4.02
CA GLU A 229 -13.85 11.36 -5.43
C GLU A 229 -13.23 10.02 -5.86
N GLU A 230 -12.22 9.53 -5.14
CA GLU A 230 -11.57 8.24 -5.41
C GLU A 230 -12.39 7.05 -4.89
N LEU A 231 -13.23 7.28 -3.86
CA LEU A 231 -14.04 6.23 -3.22
C LEU A 231 -14.95 5.49 -4.21
N LYS A 232 -15.39 6.16 -5.28
CA LYS A 232 -16.23 5.56 -6.33
C LYS A 232 -15.56 4.39 -7.07
N TYR A 233 -14.25 4.23 -6.94
CA TYR A 233 -13.50 3.14 -7.58
C TYR A 233 -13.29 1.94 -6.67
N ALA A 234 -13.49 2.09 -5.36
CA ALA A 234 -13.26 1.06 -4.36
C ALA A 234 -14.49 0.17 -4.14
N ASP A 235 -14.27 -1.04 -3.66
CA ASP A 235 -15.31 -1.98 -3.23
C ASP A 235 -15.81 -1.64 -1.82
N GLY A 236 -14.92 -1.15 -0.96
CA GLY A 236 -15.23 -0.78 0.41
C GLY A 236 -14.28 0.27 0.97
N ALA A 237 -14.63 0.78 2.15
CA ALA A 237 -13.82 1.76 2.82
C ALA A 237 -13.91 1.71 4.35
N VAL A 238 -12.86 2.24 4.97
CA VAL A 238 -12.76 2.54 6.39
C VAL A 238 -12.66 4.06 6.53
N TYR A 239 -13.60 4.67 7.23
CA TYR A 239 -13.57 6.10 7.54
C TYR A 239 -13.06 6.33 8.96
N MET A 240 -12.05 7.19 9.08
CA MET A 240 -11.34 7.48 10.33
C MET A 240 -11.48 8.94 10.75
N GLU A 241 -11.57 9.17 12.05
CA GLU A 241 -11.46 10.49 12.67
C GLU A 241 -10.83 10.39 14.05
N ASN A 242 -10.02 11.39 14.43
CA ASN A 242 -9.46 11.51 15.78
C ASN A 242 -8.78 10.21 16.28
N GLY A 243 -8.10 9.51 15.37
CA GLY A 243 -7.43 8.25 15.66
C GLY A 243 -8.34 7.03 15.79
N ARG A 244 -9.64 7.13 15.52
CA ARG A 244 -10.62 6.03 15.62
C ARG A 244 -11.16 5.66 14.24
N VAL A 245 -11.57 4.40 14.08
CA VAL A 245 -12.46 4.01 12.99
C VAL A 245 -13.88 4.38 13.38
N VAL A 246 -14.49 5.29 12.62
CA VAL A 246 -15.87 5.76 12.86
C VAL A 246 -16.86 4.85 12.15
N ARG A 247 -16.54 4.43 10.92
CA ARG A 247 -17.38 3.54 10.12
C ARG A 247 -16.53 2.76 9.14
N HIS A 248 -16.95 1.54 8.80
CA HIS A 248 -16.38 0.79 7.67
C HIS A 248 -17.49 -0.02 7.00
N GLY A 249 -17.35 -0.30 5.69
CA GLY A 249 -18.39 -0.98 4.91
C GLY A 249 -18.14 -0.86 3.41
N ASP A 250 -19.17 -1.17 2.61
CA ASP A 250 -19.12 -0.95 1.16
C ASP A 250 -18.96 0.54 0.82
N ALA A 251 -18.41 0.81 -0.36
CA ALA A 251 -18.06 2.17 -0.76
C ALA A 251 -19.26 3.11 -0.84
N ALA A 252 -20.45 2.62 -1.22
CA ALA A 252 -21.66 3.44 -1.31
C ALA A 252 -22.12 3.88 0.09
N THR A 253 -22.25 2.94 1.03
CA THR A 253 -22.61 3.21 2.42
C THR A 253 -21.65 4.20 3.09
N ILE A 254 -20.36 4.09 2.82
CA ILE A 254 -19.36 5.04 3.35
C ILE A 254 -19.45 6.39 2.66
N SER A 255 -19.68 6.45 1.35
CA SER A 255 -19.87 7.70 0.62
C SER A 255 -21.06 8.49 1.17
N ASP A 256 -22.20 7.82 1.35
CA ASP A 256 -23.42 8.44 1.87
C ASP A 256 -23.25 8.91 3.32
N PHE A 257 -22.56 8.13 4.15
CA PHE A 257 -22.21 8.53 5.50
C PHE A 257 -21.39 9.83 5.53
N ILE A 258 -20.34 9.91 4.70
CA ILE A 258 -19.46 11.08 4.69
C ILE A 258 -20.22 12.30 4.15
N LYS A 259 -21.03 12.14 3.09
CA LYS A 259 -21.85 13.24 2.55
C LYS A 259 -22.85 13.77 3.57
N ALA A 260 -23.60 12.88 4.23
CA ALA A 260 -24.56 13.27 5.27
C ALA A 260 -23.86 14.03 6.41
N LYS A 261 -22.67 13.57 6.81
CA LYS A 261 -21.86 14.25 7.81
C LYS A 261 -21.40 15.63 7.35
N GLN A 262 -20.91 15.77 6.12
CA GLN A 262 -20.49 17.06 5.55
C GLN A 262 -21.65 18.05 5.47
N SER A 263 -22.84 17.61 5.04
CA SER A 263 -24.04 18.46 5.04
C SER A 263 -24.38 18.96 6.44
N SER A 264 -24.37 18.10 7.45
CA SER A 264 -24.66 18.52 8.83
C SER A 264 -23.67 19.56 9.38
N TYR A 265 -22.41 19.52 8.96
CA TYR A 265 -21.42 20.53 9.33
C TYR A 265 -21.67 21.86 8.62
N ILE A 266 -22.07 21.84 7.34
CA ILE A 266 -22.38 23.05 6.58
C ILE A 266 -23.59 23.75 7.20
N ASP A 267 -24.63 22.99 7.58
CA ASP A 267 -25.83 23.54 8.21
C ASP A 267 -25.51 24.21 9.57
N GLN A 268 -24.57 23.66 10.35
CA GLN A 268 -24.13 24.23 11.63
C GLN A 268 -23.28 25.50 11.49
N ILE A 269 -22.60 25.70 10.35
CA ILE A 269 -21.81 26.91 10.09
C ILE A 269 -22.70 28.02 9.51
N GLY A 270 -23.78 27.64 8.81
CA GLY A 270 -24.74 28.57 8.22
C GLY A 270 -25.82 29.08 9.19
N SER A 271 -25.95 28.47 10.37
CA SER A 271 -26.85 28.87 11.46
C SER A 271 -26.17 29.74 12.50
#